data_AF-A0A4P6XTS7-F1
#
_entry.id   AF-A0A4P6XTS7-F1
#
_cell.length_a   1.000
_cell.length_b   1.000
_cell.length_c   1.000
_cell.angle_alpha   90.00
_cell.angle_beta   90.00
_cell.angle_gamma   90.00
#
_symmetry.space_group_name_H-M   'P 1'
#
loop_
_entity.id
_entity.type
_entity.pdbx_description
1 polymer ?
#
loop_
_entity_poly.entity_id
_entity_poly.type
_entity_poly.pdbx_seq_one_letter_code
_entity_poly.pdbx_strand_id
1 'polypeptide(L)'
;MKFVLLATASIGVLSASTTPYLDSTKNPKPFMDDVKIGLNNNLTSIMNRIQKSMAEAFDQGVSPERWHLAKSELYSRERASKLFQPNVSDYEIWQFQHKIWVMRHYLFPGKDAKVAQACENGQQDKYCVYYTFPAYVLEVEQFDKACKELRNMFHASRSFKNREISGLFCQISEIKTMLDNLRVAPLDRWGTEPGFEDTQRRMKLSSFIFDEISSFAYQEQKQKQGQGM
;
A
#
# COMPACT_ATOMS: atom_id res chain seq x y z
N MET A 1 -33.06 -17.62 50.42
CA MET A 1 -33.10 -16.13 50.44
C MET A 1 -32.23 -15.62 49.31
N LYS A 2 -32.71 -14.58 48.62
CA LYS A 2 -32.05 -13.85 47.53
C LYS A 2 -30.74 -13.21 48.01
N PHE A 3 -29.74 -13.11 47.13
CA PHE A 3 -29.25 -11.80 46.66
C PHE A 3 -28.61 -11.95 45.27
N VAL A 4 -29.17 -11.18 44.34
CA VAL A 4 -28.62 -10.83 43.04
C VAL A 4 -27.60 -9.71 43.27
N LEU A 5 -26.49 -9.74 42.55
CA LEU A 5 -25.75 -8.52 42.19
C LEU A 5 -25.15 -8.71 40.78
N LEU A 6 -25.72 -7.98 39.83
CA LEU A 6 -25.11 -7.66 38.56
C LEU A 6 -23.88 -6.75 38.81
N ALA A 7 -22.79 -7.00 38.08
CA ALA A 7 -21.80 -5.99 37.79
C ALA A 7 -21.31 -6.15 36.35
N THR A 8 -21.90 -5.35 35.46
CA THR A 8 -21.32 -4.97 34.18
C THR A 8 -20.09 -4.10 34.43
N ALA A 9 -18.96 -4.42 33.80
CA ALA A 9 -17.93 -3.43 33.50
C ALA A 9 -17.15 -3.82 32.24
N SER A 10 -17.42 -3.06 31.20
CA SER A 10 -16.74 -3.01 29.91
C SER A 10 -15.26 -2.68 30.10
N ILE A 11 -14.37 -3.43 29.44
CA ILE A 11 -13.05 -2.91 29.06
C ILE A 11 -12.87 -3.19 27.58
N GLY A 12 -13.30 -2.22 26.78
CA GLY A 12 -12.78 -2.05 25.44
C GLY A 12 -11.31 -1.67 25.57
N VAL A 13 -10.42 -2.54 25.14
CA VAL A 13 -9.05 -2.16 24.83
C VAL A 13 -9.04 -1.74 23.37
N LEU A 14 -9.40 -0.47 23.15
CA LEU A 14 -8.96 0.26 21.97
C LEU A 14 -7.45 0.40 22.10
N SER A 15 -6.69 -0.51 21.49
CA SER A 15 -5.26 -0.31 21.26
C SER A 15 -5.09 0.78 20.21
N ALA A 16 -5.21 2.04 20.66
CA ALA A 16 -4.64 3.17 19.98
C ALA A 16 -3.12 2.96 19.96
N SER A 17 -2.61 2.39 18.86
CA SER A 17 -1.18 2.40 18.57
C SER A 17 -0.82 3.85 18.26
N THR A 18 -0.23 4.52 19.25
CA THR A 18 0.38 5.83 19.11
C THR A 18 1.64 5.70 18.25
N THR A 19 1.50 5.83 16.94
CA THR A 19 2.65 6.11 16.08
C THR A 19 3.16 7.52 16.39
N PRO A 20 4.47 7.72 16.59
CA PRO A 20 5.01 9.05 16.84
C PRO A 20 4.75 9.95 15.63
N TYR A 21 4.06 11.07 15.88
CA TYR A 21 3.88 12.18 14.95
C TYR A 21 5.26 12.68 14.50
N LEU A 22 5.65 12.35 13.28
CA LEU A 22 6.77 13.00 12.60
C LEU A 22 6.30 14.40 12.17
N ASP A 23 6.98 15.42 12.70
CA ASP A 23 6.81 16.83 12.38
C ASP A 23 6.95 17.08 10.85
N SER A 24 5.79 17.20 10.18
CA SER A 24 5.66 17.42 8.74
C SER A 24 5.43 18.90 8.39
N THR A 25 5.82 19.85 9.26
CA THR A 25 5.54 21.29 9.04
C THR A 25 6.50 22.00 8.08
N LYS A 26 7.37 21.30 7.34
CA LYS A 26 8.24 21.92 6.34
C LYS A 26 7.88 21.44 4.93
N ASN A 27 7.05 22.24 4.25
CA ASN A 27 6.73 22.19 2.82
C ASN A 27 6.33 20.81 2.26
N PRO A 28 5.04 20.52 2.05
CA PRO A 28 4.64 19.33 1.30
C PRO A 28 5.20 19.44 -0.12
N LYS A 29 6.21 18.61 -0.40
CA LYS A 29 6.75 18.47 -1.75
C LYS A 29 5.68 17.91 -2.69
N PRO A 30 5.74 18.24 -3.98
CA PRO A 30 4.78 17.75 -4.96
C PRO A 30 4.77 16.22 -4.99
N PHE A 31 3.55 15.66 -5.03
CA PHE A 31 3.20 14.24 -4.89
C PHE A 31 3.72 13.32 -6.03
N MET A 32 4.64 13.80 -6.87
CA MET A 32 5.40 13.01 -7.84
C MET A 32 6.92 12.99 -7.59
N ASP A 33 7.44 13.75 -6.62
CA ASP A 33 8.89 13.84 -6.36
C ASP A 33 9.39 13.07 -5.12
N ASP A 34 8.49 12.47 -4.33
CA ASP A 34 8.89 11.63 -3.19
C ASP A 34 8.86 10.12 -3.51
N VAL A 35 9.04 9.79 -4.80
CA VAL A 35 10.10 8.83 -5.08
C VAL A 35 11.39 9.61 -5.28
N LYS A 36 11.96 10.14 -4.19
CA LYS A 36 13.42 10.07 -4.03
C LYS A 36 13.79 8.59 -3.94
N ILE A 37 13.62 7.89 -5.06
CA ILE A 37 14.54 6.84 -5.45
C ILE A 37 15.87 7.55 -5.30
N GLY A 38 16.66 7.21 -4.28
CA GLY A 38 18.07 7.50 -4.39
C GLY A 38 18.42 7.02 -5.79
N LEU A 39 18.80 7.94 -6.68
CA LEU A 39 19.11 7.74 -8.10
C LEU A 39 20.39 6.91 -8.20
N ASN A 40 20.45 5.80 -7.46
CA ASN A 40 21.27 4.69 -7.82
C ASN A 40 20.51 4.03 -8.97
N ASN A 41 20.76 4.54 -10.19
CA ASN A 41 20.17 4.07 -11.44
C ASN A 41 20.55 2.62 -11.77
N ASN A 42 21.34 1.98 -10.90
CA ASN A 42 21.72 0.59 -11.03
C ASN A 42 20.54 -0.33 -10.66
N LEU A 43 19.70 -0.61 -11.66
CA LEU A 43 18.59 -1.57 -11.57
C LEU A 43 19.05 -2.93 -11.03
N THR A 44 20.27 -3.36 -11.37
CA THR A 44 20.85 -4.61 -10.82
C THR A 44 21.04 -4.53 -9.31
N SER A 45 21.57 -3.43 -8.78
CA SER A 45 21.75 -3.24 -7.34
C SER A 45 20.40 -3.23 -6.59
N ILE A 46 19.40 -2.53 -7.14
CA ILE A 46 18.03 -2.50 -6.61
C ILE A 46 17.46 -3.93 -6.53
N MET A 47 17.59 -4.69 -7.62
CA MET A 47 17.08 -6.05 -7.69
C MET A 47 17.79 -6.99 -6.71
N ASN A 48 19.12 -6.88 -6.58
CA ASN A 48 19.88 -7.67 -5.63
C ASN A 48 19.43 -7.39 -4.18
N ARG A 49 19.15 -6.12 -3.84
CA ARG A 49 18.61 -5.77 -2.51
C ARG A 49 17.24 -6.38 -2.27
N ILE A 50 16.33 -6.28 -3.24
CA ILE A 50 14.98 -6.84 -3.11
C ILE A 50 15.05 -8.36 -2.97
N GLN A 51 15.84 -9.04 -3.81
CA GLN A 51 16.02 -10.49 -3.75
C GLN A 51 16.61 -10.94 -2.42
N LYS A 52 17.58 -10.18 -1.88
CA LYS A 52 18.12 -10.43 -0.54
C LYS A 52 17.04 -10.28 0.54
N SER A 53 16.27 -9.20 0.52
CA SER A 53 15.17 -8.98 1.48
C SER A 53 14.09 -10.07 1.39
N MET A 54 13.78 -10.56 0.17
CA MET A 54 12.90 -11.70 -0.05
C MET A 54 13.46 -13.00 0.52
N ALA A 55 14.77 -13.23 0.44
CA ALA A 55 15.40 -14.41 1.03
C ALA A 55 15.38 -14.34 2.57
N GLU A 56 15.73 -13.18 3.14
CA GLU A 56 15.75 -12.90 4.58
C GLU A 56 14.37 -13.04 5.26
N ALA A 57 13.28 -13.04 4.48
CA ALA A 57 11.94 -13.36 4.97
C ALA A 57 11.77 -14.84 5.37
N PHE A 58 12.73 -15.71 5.04
CA PHE A 58 12.68 -17.16 5.28
C PHE A 58 13.88 -17.73 6.05
N ASP A 59 14.93 -16.95 6.32
CA ASP A 59 16.20 -17.45 6.88
C ASP A 59 16.09 -17.96 8.34
N GLN A 60 15.08 -17.51 9.10
CA GLN A 60 14.89 -17.85 10.52
C GLN A 60 13.42 -18.13 10.86
N GLY A 61 12.71 -18.74 9.92
CA GLY A 61 11.25 -18.82 9.94
C GLY A 61 10.61 -17.80 9.01
N VAL A 62 9.30 -17.92 8.82
CA VAL A 62 8.56 -17.11 7.84
C VAL A 62 8.16 -15.77 8.47
N SER A 63 8.63 -14.68 7.88
CA SER A 63 8.25 -13.30 8.24
C SER A 63 7.29 -12.71 7.18
N PRO A 64 5.98 -12.63 7.47
CA PRO A 64 5.01 -11.98 6.59
C PRO A 64 5.36 -10.52 6.31
N GLU A 65 5.80 -9.75 7.31
CA GLU A 65 6.23 -8.35 7.15
C GLU A 65 7.36 -8.21 6.12
N ARG A 66 8.47 -8.94 6.29
CA ARG A 66 9.62 -8.80 5.38
C ARG A 66 9.26 -9.21 3.96
N TRP A 67 8.50 -10.28 3.81
CA TRP A 67 8.02 -10.73 2.51
C TRP A 67 7.13 -9.68 1.85
N HIS A 68 6.16 -9.13 2.59
CA HIS A 68 5.23 -8.11 2.11
C HIS A 68 5.95 -6.83 1.70
N LEU A 69 6.83 -6.31 2.56
CA LEU A 69 7.60 -5.10 2.29
C LEU A 69 8.51 -5.25 1.07
N ALA A 70 9.13 -6.42 0.89
CA ALA A 70 9.96 -6.70 -0.29
C ALA A 70 9.11 -6.74 -1.58
N LYS A 71 7.90 -7.32 -1.54
CA LYS A 71 6.97 -7.27 -2.67
C LYS A 71 6.50 -5.84 -2.97
N SER A 72 6.19 -5.05 -1.93
CA SER A 72 5.81 -3.64 -2.07
C SER A 72 6.94 -2.81 -2.68
N GLU A 73 8.18 -3.04 -2.28
CA GLU A 73 9.33 -2.42 -2.92
C GLU A 73 9.42 -2.82 -4.40
N LEU A 74 9.34 -4.12 -4.72
CA LEU A 74 9.39 -4.57 -6.12
C LEU A 74 8.31 -3.92 -6.97
N TYR A 75 7.07 -3.88 -6.47
CA TYR A 75 5.93 -3.27 -7.16
C TYR A 75 6.16 -1.77 -7.41
N SER A 76 6.69 -1.06 -6.40
CA SER A 76 7.04 0.36 -6.53
C SER A 76 8.11 0.59 -7.59
N ARG A 77 9.17 -0.23 -7.63
CA ARG A 77 10.24 -0.16 -8.64
C ARG A 77 9.74 -0.53 -10.03
N GLU A 78 8.87 -1.53 -10.16
CA GLU A 78 8.24 -1.91 -11.42
C GLU A 78 7.45 -0.75 -12.01
N ARG A 79 6.63 -0.05 -11.20
CA ARG A 79 5.91 1.15 -11.66
C ARG A 79 6.84 2.30 -12.03
N ALA A 80 7.88 2.53 -11.21
CA ALA A 80 8.86 3.57 -11.46
C ALA A 80 9.78 3.25 -12.66
N SER A 81 9.85 2.01 -13.13
CA SER A 81 10.76 1.60 -14.20
C SER A 81 10.55 2.35 -15.51
N LYS A 82 9.31 2.78 -15.78
CA LYS A 82 8.96 3.63 -16.92
C LYS A 82 9.66 4.99 -16.87
N LEU A 83 10.03 5.47 -15.69
CA LEU A 83 10.75 6.73 -15.48
C LEU A 83 12.27 6.58 -15.63
N PHE A 84 12.80 5.35 -15.60
CA PHE A 84 14.23 5.08 -15.80
C PHE A 84 14.62 4.95 -17.27
N GLN A 85 13.66 4.74 -18.18
CA GLN A 85 13.90 4.58 -19.61
C GLN A 85 14.85 5.60 -20.25
N PRO A 86 14.80 6.91 -19.94
CA PRO A 86 15.73 7.87 -20.56
C PRO A 86 17.19 7.74 -20.07
N ASN A 87 17.47 7.00 -19.00
CA ASN A 87 18.77 6.98 -18.32
C ASN A 87 19.39 5.58 -18.20
N VAL A 88 18.77 4.55 -18.80
CA VAL A 88 19.15 3.14 -18.65
C VAL A 88 19.06 2.46 -20.02
N SER A 89 19.96 1.52 -20.31
CA SER A 89 19.94 0.81 -21.59
C SER A 89 18.72 -0.11 -21.73
N ASP A 90 18.27 -0.34 -22.96
CA ASP A 90 17.18 -1.29 -23.26
C ASP A 90 17.47 -2.69 -22.70
N TYR A 91 18.74 -3.11 -22.73
CA TYR A 91 19.18 -4.38 -22.18
C TYR A 91 19.00 -4.46 -20.65
N GLU A 92 19.36 -3.41 -19.91
CA GLU A 92 19.16 -3.37 -18.46
C GLU A 92 17.68 -3.33 -18.07
N ILE A 93 16.85 -2.62 -18.84
CA ILE A 93 15.39 -2.60 -18.65
C ILE A 93 14.82 -3.99 -18.90
N TRP A 94 15.25 -4.66 -19.99
CA TRP A 94 14.84 -6.02 -20.29
C TRP A 94 15.24 -6.99 -19.18
N GLN A 95 16.48 -6.93 -18.68
CA GLN A 95 16.93 -7.77 -17.57
C GLN A 95 16.11 -7.53 -16.30
N PHE A 96 15.81 -6.28 -15.98
CA PHE A 96 15.00 -5.90 -14.83
C PHE A 96 13.58 -6.48 -14.94
N GLN A 97 12.92 -6.30 -16.09
CA GLN A 97 11.58 -6.84 -16.35
C GLN A 97 11.58 -8.37 -16.37
N HIS A 98 12.60 -8.98 -16.97
CA HIS A 98 12.73 -10.44 -17.00
C HIS A 98 12.89 -11.02 -15.58
N LYS A 99 13.70 -10.40 -14.72
CA LYS A 99 13.81 -10.82 -13.30
C LYS A 99 12.49 -10.69 -12.54
N ILE A 100 11.73 -9.61 -12.75
CA ILE A 100 10.39 -9.46 -12.18
C ILE A 100 9.48 -10.59 -12.66
N TRP A 101 9.49 -10.87 -13.96
CA TRP A 101 8.70 -11.95 -14.55
C TRP A 101 9.05 -13.31 -13.92
N VAL A 102 10.34 -13.64 -13.79
CA VAL A 102 10.79 -14.88 -13.13
C VAL A 102 10.28 -14.96 -11.69
N MET A 103 10.38 -13.87 -10.92
CA MET A 103 9.87 -13.86 -9.54
C MET A 103 8.36 -14.09 -9.47
N ARG A 104 7.58 -13.42 -10.33
CA ARG A 104 6.12 -13.59 -10.37
C ARG A 104 5.68 -15.01 -10.74
N HIS A 105 6.40 -15.67 -11.65
CA HIS A 105 5.99 -16.98 -12.16
C HIS A 105 6.54 -18.15 -11.35
N TYR A 106 7.74 -18.02 -10.78
CA TYR A 106 8.43 -19.16 -10.14
C TYR A 106 8.66 -18.98 -8.64
N LEU A 107 8.81 -17.74 -8.15
CA LEU A 107 9.08 -17.49 -6.73
C LEU A 107 7.79 -17.24 -5.94
N PHE A 108 6.95 -16.33 -6.42
CA PHE A 108 5.77 -15.85 -5.69
C PHE A 108 4.78 -16.94 -5.33
N PRO A 109 4.32 -17.82 -6.25
CA PRO A 109 3.30 -18.81 -5.91
C PRO A 109 3.68 -19.71 -4.74
N GLY A 110 4.93 -20.20 -4.73
CA GLY A 110 5.42 -21.07 -3.66
C GLY A 110 5.71 -20.34 -2.34
N LYS A 111 6.20 -19.10 -2.41
CA LYS A 111 6.55 -18.32 -1.21
C LYS A 111 5.32 -17.67 -0.57
N ASP A 112 4.38 -17.16 -1.36
CA ASP A 112 3.09 -16.65 -0.89
C ASP A 112 2.28 -17.75 -0.18
N ALA A 113 2.31 -18.99 -0.69
CA ALA A 113 1.69 -20.12 -0.02
C ALA A 113 2.32 -20.41 1.36
N LYS A 114 3.65 -20.36 1.47
CA LYS A 114 4.35 -20.54 2.76
C LYS A 114 4.02 -19.43 3.77
N VAL A 115 3.90 -18.19 3.31
CA VAL A 115 3.54 -17.04 4.17
C VAL A 115 2.10 -17.16 4.66
N ALA A 116 1.17 -17.51 3.79
CA ALA A 116 -0.22 -17.73 4.21
C ALA A 116 -0.34 -18.90 5.19
N GLN A 117 0.37 -20.02 4.95
CA GLN A 117 0.39 -21.13 5.89
C GLN A 117 0.93 -20.70 7.27
N ALA A 118 1.97 -19.86 7.30
CA ALA A 118 2.47 -19.31 8.56
C ALA A 118 1.43 -18.44 9.28
N CYS A 119 0.68 -17.62 8.52
CA CYS A 119 -0.40 -16.79 9.05
C CYS A 119 -1.59 -17.62 9.57
N GLU A 120 -1.98 -18.68 8.87
CA GLU A 120 -3.02 -19.61 9.29
C GLU A 120 -2.63 -20.39 10.57
N ASN A 121 -1.32 -20.65 10.76
CA ASN A 121 -0.78 -21.35 11.92
C ASN A 121 -0.54 -20.45 13.15
N GLY A 122 -1.18 -19.28 13.21
CA GLY A 122 -1.19 -18.43 14.40
C GLY A 122 -0.05 -17.40 14.49
N GLN A 123 0.67 -17.15 13.40
CA GLN A 123 1.57 -16.00 13.32
C GLN A 123 0.78 -14.69 13.50
N GLN A 124 1.20 -13.84 14.45
CA GLN A 124 0.48 -12.60 14.82
C GLN A 124 0.99 -11.34 14.11
N ASP A 125 1.74 -11.51 13.04
CA ASP A 125 2.25 -10.40 12.23
C ASP A 125 1.08 -9.62 11.60
N LYS A 126 1.06 -8.29 11.76
CA LYS A 126 0.01 -7.42 11.20
C LYS A 126 -0.15 -7.58 9.69
N TYR A 127 0.88 -7.99 8.97
CA TYR A 127 0.83 -8.19 7.52
C TYR A 127 0.10 -9.48 7.12
N CYS A 128 -0.22 -10.38 8.06
CA CYS A 128 -1.02 -11.56 7.78
C CYS A 128 -2.42 -11.24 7.23
N VAL A 129 -2.93 -10.03 7.47
CA VAL A 129 -4.19 -9.55 6.87
C VAL A 129 -4.17 -9.56 5.34
N TYR A 130 -2.99 -9.49 4.72
CA TYR A 130 -2.84 -9.50 3.25
C TYR A 130 -2.59 -10.89 2.66
N TYR A 131 -2.56 -11.95 3.47
CA TYR A 131 -2.27 -13.32 3.03
C TYR A 131 -3.40 -14.32 3.28
N THR A 132 -4.52 -13.86 3.86
CA THR A 132 -5.75 -14.63 3.98
C THR A 132 -6.89 -13.86 3.31
N PHE A 133 -7.74 -14.57 2.57
CA PHE A 133 -8.82 -13.92 1.83
C PHE A 133 -9.81 -13.18 2.73
N PRO A 134 -10.32 -13.75 3.84
CA PRO A 134 -11.28 -13.04 4.70
C PRO A 134 -10.73 -11.73 5.28
N ALA A 135 -9.46 -11.70 5.71
CA ALA A 135 -8.85 -10.48 6.22
C ALA A 135 -8.57 -9.46 5.11
N TYR A 136 -8.17 -9.92 3.92
CA TYR A 136 -7.98 -9.07 2.76
C TYR A 136 -9.28 -8.35 2.35
N VAL A 137 -10.43 -9.04 2.41
CA VAL A 137 -11.74 -8.42 2.14
C VAL A 137 -11.96 -7.22 3.08
N LEU A 138 -11.69 -7.37 4.38
CA LEU A 138 -11.84 -6.30 5.36
C LEU A 138 -10.92 -5.10 5.05
N GLU A 139 -9.68 -5.35 4.64
CA GLU A 139 -8.75 -4.29 4.25
C GLU A 139 -9.23 -3.55 2.98
N VAL A 140 -9.82 -4.27 2.01
CA VAL A 140 -10.42 -3.65 0.82
C VAL A 140 -11.66 -2.83 1.18
N GLU A 141 -12.47 -3.27 2.13
CA GLU A 141 -13.62 -2.51 2.63
C GLU A 141 -13.20 -1.22 3.36
N GLN A 142 -12.15 -1.29 4.18
CA GLN A 142 -11.56 -0.11 4.82
C GLN A 142 -11.02 0.88 3.77
N PHE A 143 -10.33 0.38 2.74
CA PHE A 143 -9.84 1.21 1.64
C PHE A 143 -10.97 1.88 0.85
N ASP A 144 -12.06 1.15 0.57
CA ASP A 144 -13.26 1.70 -0.08
C ASP A 144 -13.91 2.80 0.76
N LYS A 145 -14.04 2.60 2.08
CA LYS A 145 -14.54 3.62 3.00
C LYS A 145 -13.67 4.87 2.97
N ALA A 146 -12.34 4.72 3.08
CA ALA A 146 -11.41 5.83 3.06
C ALA A 146 -11.45 6.61 1.73
N CYS A 147 -11.60 5.91 0.59
CA CYS A 147 -11.75 6.56 -0.72
C CYS A 147 -13.06 7.36 -0.84
N LYS A 148 -14.17 6.86 -0.28
CA LYS A 148 -15.44 7.58 -0.23
C LYS A 148 -15.37 8.82 0.66
N GLU A 149 -14.71 8.71 1.81
CA GLU A 149 -14.45 9.85 2.70
C GLU A 149 -13.58 10.90 2.01
N LEU A 150 -12.51 10.47 1.31
CA LEU A 150 -11.67 11.33 0.48
C LEU A 150 -12.49 12.07 -0.58
N ARG A 151 -13.39 11.38 -1.26
CA ARG A 151 -14.30 11.99 -2.25
C ARG A 151 -15.22 13.05 -1.63
N ASN A 152 -15.75 12.79 -0.45
CA ASN A 152 -16.61 13.74 0.24
C ASN A 152 -15.82 15.01 0.65
N MET A 153 -14.62 14.83 1.22
CA MET A 153 -13.71 15.96 1.51
C MET A 153 -13.32 16.73 0.26
N PHE A 154 -13.08 16.03 -0.84
CA PHE A 154 -12.78 16.64 -2.12
C PHE A 154 -13.92 17.54 -2.63
N HIS A 155 -15.16 17.06 -2.61
CA HIS A 155 -16.32 17.85 -3.02
C HIS A 155 -16.56 19.05 -2.08
N ALA A 156 -16.35 18.88 -0.77
CA ALA A 156 -16.42 19.98 0.20
C ALA A 156 -15.35 21.05 -0.07
N SER A 157 -14.10 20.65 -0.24
CA SER A 157 -12.97 21.58 -0.46
C SER A 157 -13.04 22.34 -1.80
N ARG A 158 -13.67 21.79 -2.84
CA ARG A 158 -14.01 22.56 -4.07
C ARG A 158 -14.97 23.73 -3.78
N SER A 159 -15.76 23.63 -2.72
CA SER A 159 -16.74 24.66 -2.32
C SER A 159 -16.13 25.72 -1.39
N PHE A 160 -15.10 25.37 -0.59
CA PHE A 160 -14.45 26.27 0.36
C PHE A 160 -13.03 26.65 -0.09
N LYS A 161 -12.88 27.87 -0.62
CA LYS A 161 -11.62 28.37 -1.19
C LYS A 161 -10.43 28.24 -0.19
N ASN A 162 -9.45 27.42 -0.59
CA ASN A 162 -8.03 27.43 -0.21
C ASN A 162 -7.54 26.96 1.17
N ARG A 163 -8.34 26.78 2.22
CA ARG A 163 -7.82 26.34 3.55
C ARG A 163 -7.83 24.83 3.82
N GLU A 164 -8.51 24.01 3.02
CA GLU A 164 -8.68 22.56 3.30
C GLU A 164 -7.76 21.64 2.48
N ILE A 165 -6.92 22.19 1.61
CA ILE A 165 -6.11 21.41 0.65
C ILE A 165 -4.97 20.62 1.34
N SER A 166 -4.41 21.11 2.45
CA SER A 166 -3.35 20.37 3.17
C SER A 166 -3.87 19.09 3.83
N GLY A 167 -5.06 19.14 4.44
CA GLY A 167 -5.73 17.96 4.99
C GLY A 167 -6.02 16.90 3.93
N LEU A 168 -6.36 17.34 2.71
CA LEU A 168 -6.55 16.45 1.56
C LEU A 168 -5.26 15.69 1.20
N PHE A 169 -4.10 16.35 1.21
CA PHE A 169 -2.82 15.68 0.89
C PHE A 169 -2.39 14.64 1.92
N CYS A 170 -2.58 14.90 3.22
CA CYS A 170 -2.29 13.90 4.26
C CYS A 170 -3.14 12.63 4.04
N GLN A 171 -4.44 12.82 3.80
CA GLN A 171 -5.39 11.72 3.54
C GLN A 171 -5.05 10.95 2.26
N ILE A 172 -4.64 11.64 1.19
CA ILE A 172 -4.16 10.96 -0.03
C ILE A 172 -2.93 10.09 0.28
N SER A 173 -1.99 10.54 1.12
CA SER A 173 -0.80 9.76 1.48
C SER A 173 -1.13 8.50 2.29
N GLU A 174 -2.04 8.61 3.25
CA GLU A 174 -2.51 7.47 4.05
C GLU A 174 -3.21 6.42 3.17
N ILE A 175 -4.16 6.86 2.34
CA ILE A 175 -4.91 5.99 1.42
C ILE A 175 -3.98 5.35 0.38
N LYS A 176 -2.97 6.08 -0.09
CA LYS A 176 -1.93 5.52 -0.98
C LYS A 176 -1.21 4.34 -0.34
N THR A 177 -0.87 4.45 0.94
CA THR A 177 -0.17 3.38 1.67
C THR A 177 -1.06 2.15 1.79
N MET A 178 -2.36 2.31 2.06
CA MET A 178 -3.33 1.20 2.05
C MET A 178 -3.39 0.53 0.68
N LEU A 179 -3.52 1.32 -0.39
CA LEU A 179 -3.57 0.83 -1.77
C LEU A 179 -2.30 0.05 -2.15
N ASP A 180 -1.12 0.56 -1.80
CA ASP A 180 0.14 -0.11 -2.10
C ASP A 180 0.29 -1.44 -1.33
N ASN A 181 -0.18 -1.51 -0.08
CA ASN A 181 -0.21 -2.77 0.67
C ASN A 181 -1.18 -3.78 0.04
N LEU A 182 -2.37 -3.35 -0.39
CA LEU A 182 -3.37 -4.22 -1.01
C LEU A 182 -2.91 -4.77 -2.37
N ARG A 183 -2.08 -4.03 -3.12
CA ARG A 183 -1.63 -4.38 -4.47
C ARG A 183 -0.65 -5.56 -4.54
N VAL A 184 -0.04 -5.91 -3.41
CA VAL A 184 0.94 -7.01 -3.35
C VAL A 184 0.38 -8.29 -2.75
N ALA A 185 -0.91 -8.31 -2.41
CA ALA A 185 -1.61 -9.51 -1.98
C ALA A 185 -1.56 -10.61 -3.08
N PRO A 186 -1.55 -11.90 -2.69
CA PRO A 186 -1.47 -13.04 -3.62
C PRO A 186 -2.86 -13.37 -4.22
N LEU A 187 -3.39 -12.46 -5.04
CA LEU A 187 -4.75 -12.54 -5.60
C LEU A 187 -4.99 -13.79 -6.45
N ASP A 188 -3.94 -14.30 -7.09
CA ASP A 188 -3.94 -15.53 -7.89
C ASP A 188 -4.38 -16.76 -7.08
N ARG A 189 -4.20 -16.73 -5.75
CA ARG A 189 -4.62 -17.81 -4.86
C ARG A 189 -6.10 -17.81 -4.51
N TRP A 190 -6.80 -16.69 -4.74
CA TRP A 190 -8.18 -16.50 -4.28
C TRP A 190 -9.18 -16.43 -5.42
N GLY A 191 -8.78 -16.73 -6.66
CA GLY A 191 -9.65 -16.64 -7.83
C GLY A 191 -10.94 -17.47 -7.73
N THR A 192 -10.95 -18.51 -6.89
CA THR A 192 -12.11 -19.38 -6.63
C THR A 192 -12.82 -19.09 -5.31
N GLU A 193 -12.38 -18.12 -4.53
CA GLU A 193 -12.99 -17.79 -3.24
C GLU A 193 -14.35 -17.12 -3.44
N PRO A 194 -15.38 -17.48 -2.64
CA PRO A 194 -16.67 -16.80 -2.69
C PRO A 194 -16.53 -15.29 -2.43
N GLY A 195 -17.05 -14.46 -3.35
CA GLY A 195 -16.97 -13.00 -3.24
C GLY A 195 -15.63 -12.38 -3.70
N PHE A 196 -14.72 -13.16 -4.31
CA PHE A 196 -13.49 -12.65 -4.90
C PHE A 196 -13.77 -11.58 -5.97
N GLU A 197 -14.67 -11.85 -6.90
CA GLU A 197 -14.99 -10.91 -7.99
C GLU A 197 -15.56 -9.57 -7.48
N ASP A 198 -16.44 -9.61 -6.48
CA ASP A 198 -17.00 -8.40 -5.89
C ASP A 198 -15.96 -7.60 -5.10
N THR A 199 -15.05 -8.28 -4.40
CA THR A 199 -13.90 -7.65 -3.75
C THR A 199 -12.98 -6.99 -4.78
N GLN A 200 -12.67 -7.65 -5.90
CA GLN A 200 -11.88 -7.06 -6.98
C GLN A 200 -12.57 -5.88 -7.66
N ARG A 201 -13.91 -5.96 -7.87
CA ARG A 201 -14.70 -4.85 -8.39
C ARG A 201 -14.64 -3.64 -7.46
N ARG A 202 -14.81 -3.85 -6.15
CA ARG A 202 -14.70 -2.79 -5.13
C ARG A 202 -13.31 -2.16 -5.15
N MET A 203 -12.26 -2.96 -5.12
CA MET A 203 -10.88 -2.50 -5.20
C MET A 203 -10.61 -1.62 -6.43
N LYS A 204 -11.13 -2.04 -7.60
CA LYS A 204 -11.00 -1.29 -8.86
C LYS A 204 -11.72 0.05 -8.82
N LEU A 205 -12.96 0.10 -8.32
CA LEU A 205 -13.74 1.33 -8.21
C LEU A 205 -13.10 2.32 -7.23
N SER A 206 -12.65 1.85 -6.06
CA SER A 206 -11.97 2.67 -5.06
C SER A 206 -10.64 3.22 -5.58
N SER A 207 -9.87 2.39 -6.31
CA SER A 207 -8.64 2.83 -6.97
C SER A 207 -8.90 3.94 -8.00
N PHE A 208 -9.99 3.84 -8.78
CA PHE A 208 -10.37 4.88 -9.74
C PHE A 208 -10.69 6.20 -9.04
N ILE A 209 -11.47 6.18 -7.95
CA ILE A 209 -11.79 7.37 -7.15
C ILE A 209 -10.51 7.99 -6.59
N PHE A 210 -9.62 7.17 -6.03
CA PHE A 210 -8.34 7.64 -5.50
C PHE A 210 -7.46 8.29 -6.58
N ASP A 211 -7.32 7.65 -7.74
CA ASP A 211 -6.51 8.14 -8.85
C ASP A 211 -7.08 9.46 -9.42
N GLU A 212 -8.41 9.60 -9.52
CA GLU A 212 -9.08 10.83 -9.95
C GLU A 212 -8.77 12.00 -9.01
N ILE A 213 -8.97 11.81 -7.70
CA ILE A 213 -8.80 12.87 -6.69
C ILE A 213 -7.33 13.24 -6.54
N SER A 214 -6.43 12.25 -6.48
CA SER A 214 -4.99 12.49 -6.35
C SER A 214 -4.41 13.23 -7.54
N SER A 215 -4.86 12.90 -8.77
CA SER A 215 -4.46 13.60 -9.98
C SER A 215 -4.88 15.07 -9.96
N PHE A 216 -6.12 15.34 -9.55
CA PHE A 216 -6.61 16.71 -9.41
C PHE A 216 -5.81 17.50 -8.36
N ALA A 217 -5.63 16.93 -7.17
CA ALA A 217 -4.90 17.59 -6.08
C ALA A 217 -3.46 17.92 -6.52
N TYR A 218 -2.80 17.03 -7.26
CA TYR A 218 -1.48 17.28 -7.82
C TYR A 218 -1.45 18.44 -8.84
N GLN A 219 -2.43 18.51 -9.74
CA GLN A 219 -2.53 19.62 -10.72
C GLN A 219 -2.69 20.98 -10.03
N GLU A 220 -3.52 21.06 -9.00
CA GLU A 220 -3.71 22.27 -8.19
C GLU A 220 -2.42 22.70 -7.47
N GLN A 221 -1.66 21.75 -6.92
CA GLN A 221 -0.37 22.05 -6.29
C GLN A 221 0.63 22.63 -7.29
N LYS A 222 0.70 22.06 -8.50
CA LYS A 222 1.59 22.51 -9.57
C LYS A 222 1.23 23.92 -10.05
N GLN A 223 -0.06 24.23 -10.19
CA GLN A 223 -0.51 25.58 -10.56
C GLN A 223 -0.12 26.63 -9.51
N LYS A 224 -0.27 26.32 -8.21
CA LYS A 224 0.13 27.22 -7.13
C LYS A 224 1.64 27.46 -7.07
N GLN A 225 2.45 26.46 -7.40
CA GLN A 225 3.91 26.60 -7.47
C GLN A 225 4.37 27.37 -8.72
N GLY A 226 3.62 27.26 -9.83
CA GLY A 226 3.92 27.98 -11.08
C GLY A 226 3.48 29.45 -11.11
N GLN A 227 2.56 29.87 -10.24
CA GLN A 227 2.12 31.28 -10.09
C GLN A 227 2.97 32.09 -9.10
N GLY A 228 3.98 31.47 -8.48
CA GLY A 228 4.92 32.11 -7.55
C GLY A 228 6.26 32.52 -8.18
N MET A 229 6.37 32.49 -9.50
CA MET A 229 7.48 33.05 -10.30
C MET A 229 6.97 34.25 -11.10
#